data_AF-A0A957KLS4-F1
#
_entry.id   AF-A0A957KLS4-F1
#
_cell.length_a   1.000
_cell.length_b   1.000
_cell.length_c   1.000
_cell.angle_alpha   90.00
_cell.angle_beta   90.00
_cell.angle_gamma   90.00
#
_symmetry.space_group_name_H-M   'P 1'
#
loop_
_entity.id
_entity.type
_entity.pdbx_description
1 polymer ?
#
loop_
_entity_poly.entity_id
_entity_poly.type
_entity_poly.pdbx_seq_one_letter_code
_entity_poly.pdbx_strand_id
1 'polypeptide(L)' 'TIEEAEEAQFEKALHHWKGKSITVRVEPAQVIQYDGELLDTEEIHCSIQPGAVQVLVPAADPA' A
#
# COMPACT_ATOMS: atom_id res chain seq x y z
N THR A 1 18.96 10.71 20.39
CA THR A 1 18.94 11.98 19.63
C THR A 1 17.50 12.39 19.36
N ILE A 2 17.22 13.66 19.01
CA ILE A 2 15.87 14.12 18.65
C ILE A 2 15.26 13.24 17.55
N GLU A 3 16.08 12.84 16.57
CA GLU A 3 15.71 11.94 15.46
C GLU A 3 15.21 10.56 15.93
N GLU A 4 15.89 9.91 16.88
CA GLU A 4 15.48 8.59 17.41
C GLU A 4 14.14 8.66 18.17
N ALA A 5 13.80 9.80 18.76
CA ALA A 5 12.54 10.00 19.46
C ALA A 5 11.36 10.23 18.49
N GLU A 6 11.60 10.89 17.36
CA GLU A 6 10.61 11.11 16.30
C GLU A 6 10.28 9.81 15.54
N GLU A 7 11.28 8.99 15.26
CA GLU A 7 11.12 7.69 14.60
C GLU A 7 10.30 6.71 15.47
N ALA A 8 10.61 6.63 16.77
CA ALA A 8 9.84 5.83 17.73
C ALA A 8 8.39 6.32 17.92
N GLN A 9 8.14 7.62 17.69
CA GLN A 9 6.79 8.19 17.72
C GLN A 9 6.03 7.87 16.42
N PHE A 10 6.71 7.87 15.28
CA PHE A 10 6.15 7.48 13.98
C PHE A 10 5.71 6.00 13.96
N GLU A 11 6.55 5.10 14.47
CA GLU A 11 6.21 3.67 14.55
C GLU A 11 4.97 3.39 15.41
N LYS A 12 4.73 4.17 16.46
CA LYS A 12 3.54 4.04 17.31
C LYS A 12 2.28 4.56 16.64
N ALA A 13 2.40 5.50 15.70
CA ALA A 13 1.28 6.06 14.95
C ALA A 13 0.94 5.26 13.68
N LEU A 14 1.88 4.44 13.19
CA LEU A 14 1.68 3.65 12.00
C LEU A 14 0.90 2.37 12.32
N HIS A 15 -0.32 2.30 11.83
CA HIS A 15 -1.08 1.07 11.87
C HIS A 15 -0.83 0.22 10.62
N HIS A 16 -0.58 -1.08 10.81
CA HIS A 16 -0.30 -2.01 9.72
C HIS A 16 -1.25 -3.21 9.77
N TRP A 17 -1.91 -3.46 8.63
CA TRP A 17 -2.80 -4.60 8.43
C TRP A 17 -2.52 -5.26 7.07
N LYS A 18 -2.90 -6.54 6.95
CA LYS A 18 -2.85 -7.29 5.68
C LYS A 18 -4.24 -7.81 5.36
N GLY A 19 -4.73 -7.52 4.15
CA GLY A 19 -6.04 -7.95 3.65
C GLY A 19 -5.98 -8.31 2.17
N LYS A 20 -6.85 -9.24 1.75
CA LYS A 20 -7.00 -9.61 0.33
C LYS A 20 -7.99 -8.70 -0.42
N SER A 21 -8.85 -8.01 0.33
CA SER A 21 -9.83 -7.05 -0.15
C SER A 21 -9.82 -5.87 0.83
N ILE A 22 -9.64 -4.66 0.31
CA ILE A 22 -9.50 -3.44 1.09
C ILE A 22 -10.39 -2.37 0.45
N THR A 23 -11.11 -1.61 1.26
CA THR A 23 -11.85 -0.43 0.83
C THR A 23 -11.36 0.77 1.61
N VAL A 24 -10.98 1.83 0.90
CA VAL A 24 -10.47 3.07 1.48
C VAL A 24 -11.39 4.21 1.04
N ARG A 25 -11.87 4.97 2.02
CA ARG A 25 -12.70 6.16 1.83
C ARG A 25 -12.20 7.25 2.76
N VAL A 26 -12.17 8.48 2.28
CA VAL A 26 -11.68 9.64 3.05
C VAL A 26 -12.54 10.86 2.75
N GLU A 27 -12.75 11.69 3.78
CA GLU A 27 -13.47 12.96 3.69
C GLU A 27 -12.59 14.08 4.30
N PRO A 28 -12.26 15.16 3.56
CA PRO A 28 -12.60 15.38 2.15
C PRO A 28 -11.86 14.42 1.22
N ALA A 29 -12.42 14.17 0.04
CA ALA A 29 -11.77 13.34 -0.98
C ALA A 29 -10.32 13.79 -1.21
N GLN A 30 -9.40 12.82 -1.24
CA GLN A 30 -7.99 13.06 -1.47
C GLN A 30 -7.60 12.50 -2.83
N VAL A 31 -6.68 13.18 -3.52
CA VAL A 31 -6.10 12.63 -4.76
C VAL A 31 -5.24 11.42 -4.41
N ILE A 32 -5.39 10.34 -5.18
CA ILE A 32 -4.66 9.10 -4.92
C ILE A 32 -3.74 8.79 -6.10
N GLN A 33 -2.50 8.41 -5.80
CA GLN A 33 -1.57 7.91 -6.80
C GLN A 33 -1.65 6.38 -6.88
N TYR A 34 -1.77 5.85 -8.09
CA TYR A 34 -1.73 4.41 -8.37
C TYR A 34 -0.80 4.14 -9.56
N ASP A 35 0.29 3.41 -9.32
CA ASP A 35 1.32 3.07 -10.32
C ASP A 35 1.81 4.27 -11.17
N GLY A 36 1.86 5.46 -10.57
CA GLY A 36 2.30 6.69 -11.23
C GLY A 36 1.16 7.53 -11.84
N GLU A 37 -0.05 6.99 -11.92
CA GLU A 37 -1.25 7.72 -12.38
C GLU A 37 -1.97 8.38 -11.20
N LEU A 38 -2.65 9.51 -11.47
CA LEU A 38 -3.50 10.17 -10.49
C LEU A 38 -4.95 9.75 -10.71
N LEU A 39 -5.57 9.25 -9.65
CA LEU A 39 -6.98 8.87 -9.62
C LEU A 39 -7.78 9.98 -8.93
N ASP A 40 -8.80 10.49 -9.61
CA ASP A 40 -9.80 11.40 -9.07
C ASP A 40 -11.03 10.60 -8.64
N THR A 41 -10.98 10.03 -7.43
CA THR A 41 -12.03 9.18 -6.85
C THR A 41 -12.19 9.42 -5.35
N GLU A 42 -13.40 9.30 -4.85
CA GLU A 42 -13.72 9.44 -3.42
C GLU A 42 -13.47 8.13 -2.64
N GLU A 43 -13.45 7.00 -3.34
CA GLU A 43 -13.35 5.66 -2.75
C GLU A 43 -12.54 4.72 -3.64
N ILE A 44 -11.73 3.87 -3.01
CA ILE A 44 -10.96 2.83 -3.69
C ILE A 44 -11.33 1.46 -3.14
N HIS A 45 -11.55 0.52 -4.06
CA HIS A 45 -11.69 -0.90 -3.75
C HIS A 45 -10.52 -1.68 -4.36
N CYS A 46 -9.62 -2.17 -3.49
CA CYS A 46 -8.49 -3.00 -3.88
C CYS A 46 -8.82 -4.47 -3.61
N SER A 47 -8.52 -5.34 -4.57
CA SER A 47 -8.60 -6.79 -4.38
C SER A 47 -7.40 -7.49 -5.01
N ILE A 48 -6.87 -8.50 -4.32
CA ILE A 48 -5.82 -9.35 -4.88
C ILE A 48 -6.47 -10.32 -5.86
N GLN A 49 -6.02 -10.27 -7.11
CA GLN A 49 -6.40 -11.22 -8.17
C GLN A 49 -5.28 -12.29 -8.29
N PRO A 50 -5.47 -13.49 -7.72
CA PRO A 50 -4.42 -14.50 -7.70
C PRO A 50 -4.12 -14.99 -9.12
N GLY A 51 -2.85 -14.98 -9.52
CA GLY A 51 -2.44 -15.46 -10.85
C GLY A 51 -3.00 -14.62 -12.00
N ALA A 52 -3.30 -13.34 -11.78
CA ALA A 52 -3.84 -12.45 -12.81
C ALA A 52 -2.94 -12.33 -14.04
N VAL A 53 -1.63 -12.45 -13.85
CA VAL A 53 -0.62 -12.36 -14.90
C VAL A 53 0.46 -13.42 -14.70
N GLN A 54 1.02 -13.90 -15.81
CA GLN A 54 2.22 -14.73 -15.81
C GLN A 54 3.42 -13.83 -16.13
N VAL A 55 4.46 -13.90 -15.30
CA VAL A 55 5.64 -13.05 -15.42
C VAL A 55 6.87 -13.93 -15.50
N LEU A 56 7.77 -13.62 -16.44
CA LEU A 56 9.10 -14.23 -16.48
C LEU A 56 9.91 -13.65 -15.33
N VAL A 57 10.33 -14.51 -14.41
CA VAL A 57 11.19 -14.15 -13.28
C VAL A 57 12.56 -14.81 -13.45
N PRO A 58 13.65 -14.23 -12.92
CA PRO A 58 14.93 -14.92 -12.83
C PRO A 58 14.76 -16.29 -12.16
N ALA A 59 15.59 -17.25 -12.55
CA ALA A 59 15.63 -18.53 -11.85
C ALA A 59 15.88 -18.27 -10.35
N ALA A 60 15.09 -18.91 -9.50
CA ALA A 60 15.23 -18.76 -8.06
C ALA A 60 16.65 -19.20 -7.64
N ASP A 61 17.33 -18.37 -6.84
CA ASP A 61 18.58 -18.76 -6.20
C ASP A 61 18.24 -19.82 -5.14
N PRO A 62 18.76 -21.05 -5.22
CA PRO A 62 18.53 -22.08 -4.20
C PRO A 62 19.37 -21.76 -2.95
N ALA A 63 18.95 -20.76 -2.17
CA ALA A 63 19.47 -20.48 -0.84
C ALA A 63 18.65 -21.22 0.24
#